data_AF-A0AAU3CE80-F1
#
_entry.id   AF-A0AAU3CE80-F1
#
_cell.length_a   1.000
_cell.length_b   1.000
_cell.length_c   1.000
_cell.angle_alpha   90.00
_cell.angle_beta   90.00
_cell.angle_gamma   90.00
#
_symmetry.space_group_name_H-M   'P 1'
#
loop_
_entity.id
_entity.type
_entity.pdbx_description
1 polymer ?
#
loop_
_entity_poly.entity_id
_entity_poly.type
_entity_poly.pdbx_seq_one_letter_code
_entity_poly.pdbx_strand_id
1 'polypeptide(L)'
;MEEHVEKRVEERAAGHVEELQGENAQLHEAMRSHAVVDQAIGVVLAVGQLTPEQGWDVLREVSQRTNIKLRHVAELVIDWARTGKLCTDVRTELERQLR
;
A
#
# COMPACT_ATOMS: atom_id res chain seq x y z
N MET A 1 2.74 46.65 -22.66
CA MET A 1 3.93 46.01 -22.07
C MET A 1 3.54 45.22 -20.82
N GLU A 2 2.78 45.81 -19.90
CA GLU A 2 2.28 45.13 -18.68
C GLU A 2 1.38 43.92 -18.97
N GLU A 3 0.45 44.02 -19.93
CA GLU A 3 -0.45 42.91 -20.32
C GLU A 3 0.29 41.65 -20.82
N HIS A 4 1.42 41.83 -21.51
CA HIS A 4 2.26 40.71 -21.97
C HIS A 4 3.03 40.05 -20.82
N VAL A 5 3.32 40.79 -19.76
CA VAL A 5 4.01 40.26 -18.57
C VAL A 5 3.00 39.48 -17.72
N GLU A 6 1.81 40.03 -17.50
CA GLU A 6 0.70 39.37 -16.79
C GLU A 6 0.36 38.02 -17.45
N LYS A 7 0.16 38.01 -18.78
CA LYS A 7 -0.15 36.79 -19.53
C LYS A 7 0.95 35.72 -19.41
N ARG A 8 2.23 36.12 -19.43
CA ARG A 8 3.36 35.19 -19.23
C ARG A 8 3.42 34.62 -17.83
N VAL A 9 3.01 35.39 -16.83
CA VAL A 9 2.92 34.94 -15.44
C VAL A 9 1.79 33.92 -15.28
N GLU A 10 0.61 34.20 -15.86
CA GLU A 10 -0.52 33.27 -15.88
C GLU A 10 -0.19 31.96 -16.61
N GLU A 11 0.44 32.03 -17.79
CA GLU A 11 0.85 30.85 -18.56
C GLU A 11 1.87 29.99 -17.78
N ARG A 12 2.82 30.63 -17.10
CA ARG A 12 3.79 29.91 -16.25
C ARG A 12 3.13 29.29 -15.02
N ALA A 13 2.20 29.99 -14.39
CA ALA A 13 1.45 29.48 -13.26
C ALA A 13 0.58 28.27 -13.68
N ALA A 14 -0.08 28.37 -14.84
CA ALA A 14 -0.87 27.27 -15.41
C ALA A 14 -0.01 26.04 -15.69
N GLY A 15 1.17 26.20 -16.31
CA GLY A 15 2.09 25.09 -16.55
C GLY A 15 2.59 24.42 -15.27
N HIS A 16 2.87 25.21 -14.23
CA HIS A 16 3.29 24.65 -12.93
C HIS A 16 2.15 23.91 -12.20
N VAL A 17 0.91 24.40 -12.32
CA VAL A 17 -0.26 23.71 -11.77
C VAL A 17 -0.48 22.36 -12.48
N GLU A 18 -0.32 22.30 -13.80
CA GLU A 18 -0.47 21.05 -14.56
C GLU A 18 0.59 20.00 -14.17
N GLU A 19 1.85 20.43 -14.00
CA GLU A 19 2.95 19.60 -13.51
C GLU A 19 2.64 19.00 -12.13
N LEU A 20 2.25 19.84 -11.17
CA LEU A 20 1.91 19.39 -9.81
C LEU A 20 0.69 18.45 -9.80
N GLN A 21 -0.30 18.69 -10.65
CA GLN A 21 -1.45 17.80 -10.80
C GLN A 21 -1.03 16.44 -11.35
N GLY A 22 -0.11 16.40 -12.32
CA GLY A 22 0.47 15.17 -12.86
C GLY A 22 1.22 14.36 -11.79
N GLU A 23 2.10 15.01 -11.02
CA GLU A 23 2.80 14.38 -9.90
C GLU A 23 1.84 13.84 -8.84
N ASN A 24 0.83 14.64 -8.47
CA ASN A 24 -0.17 14.23 -7.48
C ASN A 24 -0.97 13.01 -7.94
N ALA A 25 -1.34 12.94 -9.22
CA ALA A 25 -2.02 11.79 -9.81
C ALA A 25 -1.16 10.52 -9.75
N GLN A 26 0.14 10.63 -10.08
CA GLN A 26 1.08 9.50 -10.02
C GLN A 26 1.26 9.00 -8.59
N LEU A 27 1.43 9.91 -7.62
CA LEU A 27 1.52 9.56 -6.21
C LEU A 27 0.24 8.88 -5.70
N HIS A 28 -0.93 9.41 -6.04
CA HIS A 28 -2.21 8.79 -5.67
C HIS A 28 -2.40 7.40 -6.29
N GLU A 29 -1.93 7.16 -7.52
CA GLU A 29 -1.94 5.82 -8.11
C GLU A 29 -1.00 4.87 -7.37
N ALA A 30 0.22 5.31 -7.06
CA ALA A 30 1.18 4.52 -6.28
C ALA A 30 0.65 4.19 -4.87
N MET A 31 -0.01 5.14 -4.20
CA MET A 31 -0.65 4.88 -2.91
C MET A 31 -1.79 3.87 -3.04
N ARG A 32 -2.65 3.99 -4.04
CA ARG A 32 -3.77 3.04 -4.27
C ARG A 32 -3.28 1.64 -4.61
N SER A 33 -2.16 1.53 -5.34
CA SER A 33 -1.61 0.23 -5.73
C SER A 33 -1.11 -0.57 -4.51
N HIS A 34 -0.57 0.11 -3.50
CA HIS A 34 0.00 -0.50 -2.28
C HIS A 34 -0.94 -0.56 -1.07
N ALA A 35 -2.00 0.26 -1.03
CA ALA A 35 -2.88 0.43 0.13
C ALA A 35 -3.36 -0.87 0.79
N VAL A 36 -3.71 -1.90 0.01
CA VAL A 36 -4.18 -3.18 0.58
C VAL A 36 -3.06 -3.93 1.30
N VAL A 37 -1.82 -3.83 0.82
CA VAL A 37 -0.68 -4.47 1.48
C VAL A 37 -0.31 -3.71 2.74
N ASP A 38 -0.32 -2.37 2.70
CA ASP A 38 -0.05 -1.54 3.89
C ASP A 38 -1.07 -1.79 5.01
N GLN A 39 -2.34 -1.97 4.67
CA GLN A 39 -3.39 -2.36 5.63
C GLN A 39 -3.13 -3.74 6.25
N ALA A 40 -2.75 -4.72 5.44
CA ALA A 40 -2.43 -6.05 5.93
C ALA A 40 -1.17 -6.04 6.82
N ILE A 41 -0.16 -5.23 6.50
CA ILE A 41 1.00 -5.01 7.38
C ILE A 41 0.49 -4.50 8.74
N GLY A 42 -0.37 -3.48 8.76
CA GLY A 42 -0.96 -2.97 10.00
C GLY A 42 -1.65 -4.04 10.86
N VAL A 43 -2.38 -4.97 10.24
CA VAL A 43 -2.98 -6.12 10.93
C VAL A 43 -1.91 -7.03 11.54
N VAL A 44 -0.88 -7.40 10.76
CA VAL A 44 0.21 -8.29 11.22
C VAL A 44 0.99 -7.65 12.36
N LEU A 45 1.25 -6.34 12.29
CA LEU A 45 1.90 -5.57 13.37
C LEU A 45 1.09 -5.65 14.66
N ALA A 46 -0.22 -5.43 14.59
CA ALA A 46 -1.10 -5.43 15.76
C ALA A 46 -1.15 -6.80 16.44
N VAL A 47 -1.10 -7.90 15.67
CA VAL A 47 -1.12 -9.26 16.21
C VAL A 47 0.25 -9.70 16.70
N GLY A 48 1.31 -9.40 15.94
CA GLY A 48 2.66 -9.90 16.15
C GLY A 48 3.59 -9.00 16.97
N GLN A 49 3.19 -7.76 17.27
CA GLN A 49 4.04 -6.73 17.90
C GLN A 49 5.35 -6.48 17.13
N LEU A 50 5.26 -6.46 15.80
CA LEU A 50 6.40 -6.33 14.88
C LEU A 50 6.65 -4.89 14.44
N THR A 51 7.77 -4.62 13.76
CA THR A 51 7.98 -3.39 12.98
C THR A 51 7.33 -3.49 11.60
N PRO A 52 7.08 -2.37 10.89
CA PRO A 52 6.54 -2.38 9.52
C PRO A 52 7.33 -3.27 8.55
N GLU A 53 8.65 -3.23 8.62
CA GLU A 53 9.55 -4.01 7.77
C GLU A 53 9.38 -5.51 8.02
N GLN A 54 9.31 -5.89 9.31
CA GLN A 54 9.05 -7.28 9.70
C GLN A 54 7.65 -7.73 9.25
N GLY A 55 6.63 -6.88 9.35
CA GLY A 55 5.28 -7.19 8.88
C GLY A 55 5.22 -7.42 7.37
N TRP A 56 5.96 -6.64 6.59
CA TRP A 56 6.14 -6.89 5.15
C TRP A 56 6.80 -8.24 4.89
N ASP A 57 7.89 -8.56 5.59
CA ASP A 57 8.59 -9.82 5.43
C ASP A 57 7.72 -11.03 5.76
N VAL A 58 6.87 -10.94 6.80
CA VAL A 58 5.88 -11.96 7.13
C VAL A 58 4.92 -12.19 5.95
N LEU A 59 4.30 -11.14 5.41
CA LEU A 59 3.37 -11.28 4.28
C LEU A 59 4.06 -11.84 3.04
N ARG A 60 5.31 -11.41 2.79
CA ARG A 60 6.15 -11.89 1.70
C ARG A 60 6.47 -13.39 1.82
N GLU A 61 6.84 -13.85 3.01
CA GLU A 61 7.12 -15.26 3.27
C GLU A 61 5.84 -16.11 3.16
N VAL A 62 4.72 -15.66 3.74
CA VAL A 62 3.43 -16.35 3.62
C VAL A 62 3.05 -16.51 2.15
N SER A 63 3.17 -15.46 1.36
CA SER A 63 2.92 -15.49 -0.09
C SER A 63 3.77 -16.53 -0.81
N GLN A 64 5.08 -16.56 -0.55
CA GLN A 64 5.98 -17.51 -1.21
C GLN A 64 5.73 -18.96 -0.79
N ARG A 65 5.50 -19.20 0.49
CA ARG A 65 5.34 -20.55 1.05
C ARG A 65 3.98 -21.17 0.71
N THR A 66 2.96 -20.34 0.57
CA THR A 66 1.62 -20.79 0.14
C THR A 66 1.43 -20.74 -1.38
N ASN A 67 2.39 -20.15 -2.12
CA ASN A 67 2.28 -19.87 -3.55
C ASN A 67 1.02 -19.05 -3.92
N ILE A 68 0.61 -18.15 -3.03
CA ILE A 68 -0.51 -17.22 -3.22
C ILE A 68 0.07 -15.84 -3.50
N LYS A 69 -0.51 -15.11 -4.47
CA LYS A 69 -0.09 -13.73 -4.78
C LYS A 69 -0.15 -12.85 -3.52
N LEU A 70 0.89 -12.07 -3.27
CA LEU A 70 1.01 -11.20 -2.09
C LEU A 70 -0.23 -10.33 -1.84
N ARG A 71 -0.76 -9.71 -2.90
CA ARG A 71 -1.99 -8.90 -2.81
C ARG A 71 -3.17 -9.70 -2.27
N HIS A 72 -3.31 -10.95 -2.69
CA HIS A 72 -4.39 -11.81 -2.23
C HIS A 72 -4.14 -12.31 -0.80
N VAL A 73 -2.89 -12.57 -0.42
CA VAL A 73 -2.55 -12.82 1.00
C VAL A 73 -2.94 -11.62 1.87
N ALA A 74 -2.65 -10.39 1.42
CA ALA A 74 -3.01 -9.18 2.13
C ALA A 74 -4.54 -9.05 2.31
N GLU A 75 -5.32 -9.29 1.26
CA GLU A 75 -6.79 -9.34 1.32
C GLU A 75 -7.29 -10.38 2.35
N LEU A 76 -6.73 -11.59 2.32
CA LEU A 76 -7.09 -12.66 3.26
C LEU A 76 -6.76 -12.28 4.71
N VAL A 77 -5.64 -11.61 4.96
CA VAL A 77 -5.25 -11.12 6.30
C VAL A 77 -6.19 -10.03 6.79
N ILE A 78 -6.59 -9.09 5.94
CA ILE A 78 -7.58 -8.05 6.27
C ILE A 78 -8.94 -8.68 6.59
N ASP A 79 -9.39 -9.61 5.76
CA ASP A 79 -10.64 -10.32 5.98
C ASP A 79 -10.60 -11.17 7.25
N TRP A 80 -9.45 -11.77 7.57
CA TRP A 80 -9.22 -12.45 8.83
C TRP A 80 -9.34 -11.52 10.03
N ALA A 81 -8.76 -10.32 9.98
CA ALA A 81 -8.91 -9.34 11.06
C ALA A 81 -10.38 -8.99 11.34
N ARG A 82 -11.22 -8.96 10.29
CA ARG A 82 -12.65 -8.66 10.41
C ARG A 82 -13.49 -9.86 10.87
N THR A 83 -13.11 -11.08 10.47
CA THR A 83 -14.00 -12.25 10.60
C THR A 83 -13.47 -13.35 11.53
N GLY A 84 -12.20 -13.29 11.92
CA GLY A 84 -11.49 -14.34 12.65
C GLY A 84 -11.21 -15.61 11.82
N LYS A 85 -11.60 -15.62 10.53
CA LYS A 85 -11.48 -16.79 9.65
C LYS A 85 -10.35 -16.61 8.64
N LEU A 86 -9.57 -17.66 8.46
CA LEU A 86 -8.44 -17.72 7.53
C LEU A 86 -8.29 -19.18 7.11
N CYS A 87 -8.01 -19.44 5.83
CA CYS A 87 -7.79 -20.80 5.33
C CYS A 87 -6.57 -21.43 6.02
N THR A 88 -6.58 -22.75 6.15
CA THR A 88 -5.61 -23.49 6.97
C THR A 88 -4.17 -23.21 6.54
N ASP A 89 -3.89 -23.25 5.24
CA ASP A 89 -2.52 -23.09 4.73
C ASP A 89 -1.93 -21.71 5.06
N VAL A 90 -2.70 -20.64 4.86
CA VAL A 90 -2.28 -19.26 5.17
C VAL A 90 -2.20 -19.04 6.67
N ARG A 91 -3.13 -19.61 7.45
CA ARG A 91 -3.10 -19.53 8.92
C ARG A 91 -1.85 -20.20 9.48
N THR A 92 -1.59 -21.44 9.09
CA THR A 92 -0.44 -22.21 9.58
C THR A 92 0.87 -21.48 9.28
N GLU A 93 1.00 -20.94 8.09
CA GLU A 93 2.20 -20.21 7.72
C GLU A 93 2.31 -18.86 8.44
N LEU A 94 1.21 -18.11 8.59
CA LEU A 94 1.21 -16.86 9.34
C LEU A 94 1.59 -17.09 10.81
N GLU A 95 1.02 -18.10 11.47
CA GLU A 95 1.38 -18.48 12.83
C GLU A 95 2.84 -18.93 12.97
N ARG A 96 3.41 -19.56 11.93
CA ARG A 96 4.81 -19.95 11.90
C ARG A 96 5.75 -18.73 11.88
N GLN A 97 5.36 -17.67 11.19
CA GLN A 97 6.16 -16.45 11.04
C GLN A 97 6.01 -15.49 12.23
N LEU A 98 4.93 -15.60 13.00
CA LEU A 98 4.65 -14.77 14.16
C LEU A 98 5.19 -15.33 15.50
N ARG A 99 5.80 -16.51 15.48
CA ARG A 99 6.45 -17.14 16.64
C ARG A 99 7.95 -16.99 16.57
#